data_AF-A0A9D6J5V5-F1
#
_entry.id   AF-A0A9D6J5V5-F1
#
_cell.length_a   1.000
_cell.length_b   1.000
_cell.length_c   1.000
_cell.angle_alpha   90.00
_cell.angle_beta   90.00
_cell.angle_gamma   90.00
#
_symmetry.space_group_name_H-M   'P 1'
#
loop_
_entity.id
_entity.type
_entity.pdbx_description
1 polymer ?
#
loop_
_entity_poly.entity_id
_entity_poly.type
_entity_poly.pdbx_seq_one_letter_code
_entity_poly.pdbx_strand_id
1 'polypeptide(L)'
;MTAELSHYVLSGGNLVVFLGPGVDPNWYNLHLIDNLGGSYLLPARLVKRIGNSVSKAVGYQLTDLDLGHPAFKLFNQEGNGDPGKVRIFEFYQMEANNSAFVLGRLSHGLPAIIEERRGEGRVMLISFTADTQWSDWPLKPTLLPFLHQVVLGMLGKHGLGCDSLLPGIPVSVVLREKGLSKVVLQPPSGQAQELPIRREGSGLLNFST
;
A
#
# COMPACT_ATOMS: atom_id res chain seq x y z
N MET A 1 -12.83 10.91 -14.76
CA MET A 1 -11.57 10.18 -14.50
C MET A 1 -11.03 10.35 -13.07
N THR A 2 -10.58 11.54 -12.61
CA THR A 2 -9.99 11.67 -11.25
C THR A 2 -10.99 11.42 -10.13
N ALA A 3 -12.22 11.92 -10.26
CA ALA A 3 -13.31 11.66 -9.32
C ALA A 3 -13.72 10.18 -9.26
N GLU A 4 -13.75 9.48 -10.41
CA GLU A 4 -14.04 8.05 -10.48
C GLU A 4 -12.95 7.21 -9.82
N LEU A 5 -11.69 7.58 -10.03
CA LEU A 5 -10.56 6.92 -9.38
C LEU A 5 -10.59 7.12 -7.85
N SER A 6 -10.90 8.34 -7.41
CA SER A 6 -11.12 8.62 -5.98
C SER A 6 -12.27 7.77 -5.43
N HIS A 7 -13.40 7.68 -6.13
CA HIS A 7 -14.53 6.85 -5.72
C HIS A 7 -14.16 5.36 -5.66
N TYR A 8 -13.42 4.86 -6.67
CA TYR A 8 -12.94 3.48 -6.71
C TYR A 8 -12.11 3.14 -5.47
N VAL A 9 -11.13 3.99 -5.13
CA VAL A 9 -10.29 3.78 -3.95
C VAL A 9 -11.11 3.86 -2.67
N LEU A 10 -11.96 4.88 -2.52
CA LEU A 10 -12.79 5.02 -1.33
C LEU A 10 -13.71 3.81 -1.10
N SER A 11 -14.15 3.16 -2.18
CA SER A 11 -15.00 1.95 -2.18
C SER A 11 -14.24 0.63 -2.01
N GLY A 12 -12.95 0.67 -1.65
CA GLY A 12 -12.14 -0.54 -1.39
C GLY A 12 -11.18 -0.92 -2.51
N GLY A 13 -11.13 -0.14 -3.59
CA GLY A 13 -10.12 -0.28 -4.63
C GLY A 13 -8.73 0.08 -4.12
N ASN A 14 -7.71 -0.59 -4.64
CA ASN A 14 -6.32 -0.28 -4.31
C ASN A 14 -5.61 0.33 -5.50
N LEU A 15 -4.75 1.29 -5.22
CA LEU A 15 -4.02 2.05 -6.23
C LEU A 15 -2.53 2.03 -5.90
N VAL A 16 -1.71 1.62 -6.87
CA VAL A 16 -0.25 1.75 -6.82
C VAL A 16 0.17 2.72 -7.91
N VAL A 17 0.89 3.77 -7.53
CA VAL A 17 1.35 4.83 -8.44
C VAL A 17 2.87 4.87 -8.44
N PHE A 18 3.46 4.64 -9.61
CA PHE A 18 4.88 4.90 -9.85
C PHE A 18 5.02 6.25 -10.55
N LEU A 19 5.85 7.13 -10.01
CA LEU A 19 6.13 8.41 -10.64
C LEU A 19 7.17 8.25 -11.76
N GLY A 20 7.19 9.19 -12.70
CA GLY A 20 8.10 9.13 -13.84
C GLY A 20 8.22 10.44 -14.60
N PRO A 21 8.90 10.45 -15.76
CA PRO A 21 9.23 11.67 -16.49
C PRO A 21 8.04 12.52 -16.90
N GLY A 22 6.88 11.90 -17.16
CA GLY A 22 5.65 12.59 -17.57
C GLY A 22 4.83 13.18 -16.42
N VAL A 23 5.28 13.04 -15.17
CA VAL A 23 4.58 13.61 -14.02
C VAL A 23 4.87 15.11 -13.93
N ASP A 24 3.81 15.91 -13.88
CA ASP A 24 3.85 17.32 -13.49
C ASP A 24 3.39 17.47 -12.02
N PRO A 25 4.29 17.85 -11.09
CA PRO A 25 3.95 18.03 -9.67
C PRO A 25 2.79 19.00 -9.43
N ASN A 26 2.71 20.10 -10.18
CA ASN A 26 1.67 21.11 -9.98
C ASN A 26 0.32 20.56 -10.41
N TRP A 27 0.28 19.88 -11.56
CA TRP A 27 -0.95 19.24 -12.04
C TRP A 27 -1.43 18.15 -11.08
N TYR A 28 -0.53 17.30 -10.59
CA TYR A 28 -0.85 16.20 -9.68
C TYR A 28 -1.37 16.73 -8.34
N ASN A 29 -0.68 17.71 -7.74
CA ASN A 29 -1.12 18.32 -6.48
C ASN A 29 -2.49 18.98 -6.65
N LEU A 30 -2.70 19.74 -7.73
CA LEU A 30 -3.96 20.42 -7.97
C LEU A 30 -5.13 19.44 -8.18
N HIS A 31 -4.97 18.40 -9.00
CA HIS A 31 -6.09 17.55 -9.44
C HIS A 31 -6.28 16.27 -8.61
N LEU A 32 -5.25 15.80 -7.92
CA LEU A 32 -5.28 14.55 -7.14
C LEU A 32 -5.19 14.80 -5.63
N ILE A 33 -5.05 16.06 -5.21
CA ILE A 33 -5.04 16.45 -3.79
C ILE A 33 -6.03 17.60 -3.55
N ASP A 34 -5.89 18.73 -4.25
CA ASP A 34 -6.59 19.96 -3.87
C ASP A 34 -8.04 20.03 -4.42
N ASN A 35 -8.27 19.60 -5.67
CA ASN A 35 -9.56 19.74 -6.37
C ASN A 35 -10.46 18.49 -6.31
N LEU A 36 -10.45 17.77 -5.18
CA LEU A 36 -11.29 16.57 -4.96
C LEU A 36 -12.42 16.81 -3.94
N GLY A 37 -12.89 18.06 -3.82
CA GLY A 37 -14.09 18.39 -3.05
C GLY A 37 -14.00 18.08 -1.56
N GLY A 38 -12.82 18.29 -0.96
CA GLY A 38 -12.54 17.98 0.45
C GLY A 38 -11.98 16.58 0.70
N SER A 39 -11.85 15.76 -0.34
CA SER A 39 -11.02 14.55 -0.33
C SER A 39 -9.68 14.80 -1.02
N TYR A 40 -8.77 13.84 -0.92
CA TYR A 40 -7.54 13.75 -1.69
C TYR A 40 -7.27 12.27 -2.01
N LEU A 41 -6.47 12.03 -3.05
CA LEU A 41 -6.14 10.68 -3.51
C LEU A 41 -4.71 10.29 -3.17
N LEU A 42 -3.73 11.16 -3.43
CA LEU A 42 -2.33 10.83 -3.22
C LEU A 42 -1.93 10.89 -1.74
N PRO A 43 -1.07 9.97 -1.28
CA PRO A 43 -0.62 9.91 0.11
C PRO A 43 0.45 10.96 0.46
N ALA A 44 0.86 11.77 -0.53
CA ALA A 44 1.89 12.79 -0.38
C ALA A 44 1.77 13.87 -1.46
N ARG A 45 2.22 15.09 -1.13
CA ARG A 45 2.42 16.16 -2.11
C ARG A 45 3.74 15.97 -2.84
N LEU A 46 3.75 16.25 -4.14
CA LEU A 46 4.95 16.22 -4.96
C LEU A 46 5.64 17.58 -4.91
N VAL A 47 6.93 17.61 -4.58
CA VAL A 47 7.68 18.87 -4.42
C VAL A 47 8.50 19.17 -5.67
N LYS A 48 9.55 18.39 -5.92
CA LYS A 48 10.46 18.59 -7.04
C LYS A 48 11.12 17.29 -7.45
N ARG A 49 11.64 17.25 -8.67
CA ARG A 49 12.47 16.14 -9.13
C ARG A 49 13.90 16.30 -8.61
N ILE A 50 14.51 15.20 -8.21
CA ILE A 50 15.89 15.13 -7.70
C ILE A 50 16.62 14.01 -8.43
N GLY A 51 17.91 14.22 -8.68
CA GLY A 51 18.78 13.25 -9.32
C GLY A 51 18.96 13.49 -10.82
N ASN A 52 19.65 12.57 -11.49
CA ASN A 52 19.93 12.63 -12.91
C ASN A 52 20.13 11.21 -13.46
N SER A 53 19.11 10.69 -14.11
CA SER A 53 19.10 9.34 -14.67
C SER A 53 19.92 9.16 -15.94
N VAL A 54 20.34 10.25 -16.60
CA VAL A 54 21.19 10.22 -17.80
C VAL A 54 22.66 10.00 -17.41
N SER A 55 23.17 10.80 -16.48
CA SER A 55 24.57 10.69 -16.02
C SER A 55 24.80 9.51 -15.09
N LYS A 56 23.80 9.15 -14.28
CA LYS A 56 23.87 8.10 -13.24
C LYS A 56 25.06 8.23 -12.29
N ALA A 57 25.62 9.45 -12.16
CA ALA A 57 26.82 9.73 -11.37
C ALA A 57 26.57 9.53 -9.86
N VAL A 58 25.38 9.92 -9.40
CA VAL A 58 24.91 9.72 -8.02
C VAL A 58 23.78 8.70 -8.04
N GLY A 59 23.89 7.68 -7.20
CA GLY A 59 22.85 6.69 -6.97
C GLY A 59 22.39 6.71 -5.52
N TYR A 60 21.09 6.64 -5.32
CA TYR A 60 20.42 6.53 -4.04
C TYR A 60 19.98 5.08 -3.82
N GLN A 61 19.89 4.68 -2.56
CA GLN A 61 19.46 3.34 -2.14
C GLN A 61 18.17 3.44 -1.34
N LEU A 62 17.40 2.35 -1.34
CA LEU A 62 16.30 2.19 -0.39
C LEU A 62 16.87 1.86 1.00
N THR A 63 16.30 2.50 2.01
CA THR A 63 16.69 2.44 3.42
C THR A 63 15.43 2.49 4.28
N ASP A 64 15.52 2.14 5.56
CA ASP A 64 14.40 2.16 6.50
C ASP A 64 13.15 1.46 5.96
N LEU A 65 13.34 0.29 5.37
CA LEU A 65 12.25 -0.53 4.84
C LEU A 65 11.42 -1.08 6.00
N ASP A 66 10.11 -0.90 5.95
CA ASP A 66 9.18 -1.48 6.93
C ASP A 66 8.99 -2.98 6.63
N LEU A 67 9.89 -3.81 7.17
CA LEU A 67 9.86 -5.27 7.05
C LEU A 67 8.67 -5.93 7.78
N GLY A 68 7.91 -5.18 8.59
CA GLY A 68 6.65 -5.64 9.17
C GLY A 68 5.47 -5.54 8.20
N HIS A 69 5.58 -4.65 7.20
CA HIS A 69 4.54 -4.44 6.21
C HIS A 69 4.45 -5.63 5.23
N PRO A 70 3.24 -6.10 4.84
CA PRO A 70 3.08 -7.21 3.89
C PRO A 70 3.93 -7.06 2.62
N ALA A 71 4.02 -5.83 2.08
CA ALA A 71 4.81 -5.51 0.90
C ALA A 71 6.30 -5.89 1.02
N PHE A 72 6.87 -5.87 2.23
CA PHE A 72 8.30 -6.14 2.46
C PHE A 72 8.58 -7.34 3.38
N LYS A 73 7.56 -7.92 4.02
CA LYS A 73 7.67 -9.04 4.97
C LYS A 73 8.50 -10.21 4.42
N LEU A 74 8.39 -10.48 3.12
CA LEU A 74 9.15 -11.53 2.44
C LEU A 74 10.68 -11.30 2.53
N PHE A 75 11.15 -10.05 2.48
CA PHE A 75 12.57 -9.71 2.47
C PHE A 75 13.24 -9.73 3.84
N ASN A 76 12.46 -9.97 4.91
CA ASN A 76 13.00 -10.19 6.25
C ASN A 76 13.67 -11.58 6.39
N GLN A 77 13.48 -12.46 5.40
CA GLN A 77 14.10 -13.79 5.37
C GLN A 77 15.35 -13.78 4.49
N GLU A 78 16.41 -14.42 4.98
CA GLU A 78 17.63 -14.61 4.20
C GLU A 78 17.35 -15.37 2.90
N GLY A 79 18.02 -14.97 1.81
CA GLY A 79 17.87 -15.59 0.49
C GLY A 79 16.80 -14.99 -0.42
N ASN A 80 15.85 -14.19 0.10
CA ASN A 80 14.79 -13.56 -0.72
C ASN A 80 15.22 -12.27 -1.44
N GLY A 81 16.51 -11.92 -1.34
CA GLY A 81 17.07 -10.69 -1.90
C GLY A 81 16.86 -9.47 -1.00
N ASP A 82 17.48 -8.37 -1.40
CA ASP A 82 17.52 -7.13 -0.61
C ASP A 82 17.09 -5.93 -1.49
N PRO A 83 15.88 -5.37 -1.28
CA PRO A 83 15.44 -4.17 -1.98
C PRO A 83 16.31 -2.94 -1.70
N GLY A 84 17.07 -2.91 -0.59
CA GLY A 84 18.02 -1.85 -0.28
C GLY A 84 19.18 -1.73 -1.27
N LYS A 85 19.49 -2.80 -2.02
CA LYS A 85 20.56 -2.81 -3.04
C LYS A 85 20.16 -2.17 -4.37
N VAL A 86 18.92 -1.71 -4.50
CA VAL A 86 18.45 -0.98 -5.67
C VAL A 86 19.20 0.34 -5.78
N ARG A 87 19.65 0.68 -6.99
CA ARG A 87 20.20 1.99 -7.31
C ARG A 87 19.14 2.81 -8.02
N ILE A 88 18.79 3.93 -7.40
CA ILE A 88 17.84 4.93 -7.90
C ILE A 88 18.66 6.15 -8.30
N PHE A 89 18.47 6.65 -9.51
CA PHE A 89 19.25 7.76 -10.06
C PHE A 89 18.45 9.06 -10.13
N GLU A 90 17.11 8.95 -10.19
CA GLU A 90 16.19 10.07 -10.27
C GLU A 90 14.87 9.69 -9.59
N PHE A 91 14.23 10.64 -8.91
CA PHE A 91 12.98 10.44 -8.18
C PHE A 91 12.32 11.80 -7.88
N TYR A 92 11.08 11.79 -7.41
CA TYR A 92 10.43 12.97 -6.86
C TYR A 92 10.57 13.05 -5.34
N GLN A 93 10.98 14.21 -4.83
CA GLN A 93 10.79 14.54 -3.43
C GLN A 93 9.30 14.64 -3.12
N MET A 94 8.88 13.97 -2.05
CA MET A 94 7.50 13.90 -1.61
C MET A 94 7.37 14.33 -0.15
N GLU A 95 6.29 15.03 0.16
CA GLU A 95 5.88 15.39 1.52
C GLU A 95 4.67 14.56 1.90
N ALA A 96 4.88 13.57 2.76
CA ALA A 96 3.85 12.63 3.21
C ALA A 96 2.73 13.36 3.96
N ASN A 97 1.48 12.93 3.76
CA ASN A 97 0.37 13.38 4.58
C ASN A 97 0.55 12.87 6.02
N ASN A 98 -0.07 13.54 7.01
CA ASN A 98 0.05 13.16 8.41
C ASN A 98 -0.47 11.73 8.73
N SER A 99 -1.43 11.24 7.94
CA SER A 99 -2.03 9.91 8.05
C SER A 99 -1.28 8.83 7.26
N ALA A 100 -0.25 9.19 6.49
CA ALA A 100 0.44 8.28 5.61
C ALA A 100 1.59 7.55 6.31
N PHE A 101 1.79 6.29 5.93
CA PHE A 101 2.88 5.43 6.37
C PHE A 101 4.03 5.49 5.37
N VAL A 102 5.23 5.82 5.83
CA VAL A 102 6.44 5.74 5.00
C VAL A 102 6.99 4.33 5.11
N LEU A 103 6.90 3.55 4.03
CA LEU A 103 7.33 2.15 4.01
C LEU A 103 8.80 1.97 3.63
N GLY A 104 9.41 3.01 3.07
CA GLY A 104 10.82 3.03 2.71
C GLY A 104 11.28 4.44 2.42
N ARG A 105 12.55 4.71 2.74
CA ARG A 105 13.23 5.99 2.52
C ARG A 105 14.37 5.81 1.54
N LEU A 106 14.77 6.91 0.93
CA LEU A 106 16.00 7.00 0.17
C LEU A 106 17.16 7.29 1.12
N SER A 107 18.38 6.91 0.77
CA SER A 107 19.59 7.02 1.60
C SER A 107 19.88 8.39 2.24
N HIS A 108 19.30 9.47 1.73
CA HIS A 108 19.33 10.83 2.31
C HIS A 108 18.14 11.17 3.24
N GLY A 109 17.32 10.19 3.63
CA GLY A 109 16.19 10.31 4.55
C GLY A 109 14.84 10.68 3.94
N LEU A 110 14.78 11.15 2.68
CA LEU A 110 13.49 11.48 2.07
C LEU A 110 12.63 10.22 1.82
N PRO A 111 11.29 10.31 1.95
CA PRO A 111 10.40 9.18 1.66
C PRO A 111 10.54 8.69 0.22
N ALA A 112 10.68 7.38 0.04
CA ALA A 112 10.74 6.74 -1.27
C ALA A 112 9.41 6.10 -1.66
N ILE A 113 8.78 5.43 -0.69
CA ILE A 113 7.57 4.63 -0.84
C ILE A 113 6.66 5.01 0.32
N ILE A 114 5.47 5.50 -0.01
CA ILE A 114 4.48 5.97 0.96
C ILE A 114 3.17 5.23 0.69
N GLU A 115 2.53 4.72 1.73
CA GLU A 115 1.18 4.16 1.67
C GLU A 115 0.23 4.99 2.54
N GLU A 116 -0.99 5.21 2.07
CA GLU A 116 -2.07 5.73 2.91
C GLU A 116 -3.38 4.96 2.66
N ARG A 117 -4.11 4.69 3.74
CA ARG A 117 -5.47 4.16 3.64
C ARG A 117 -6.44 5.29 3.32
N ARG A 118 -7.24 5.11 2.26
CA ARG A 118 -8.27 6.06 1.81
C ARG A 118 -9.62 5.35 1.77
N GLY A 119 -10.50 5.67 2.71
CA GLY A 119 -11.78 4.96 2.86
C GLY A 119 -11.57 3.47 3.17
N GLU A 120 -12.10 2.61 2.31
CA GLU A 120 -11.90 1.15 2.40
C GLU A 120 -10.67 0.65 1.64
N GLY A 121 -10.11 1.48 0.75
CA GLY A 121 -8.96 1.14 -0.10
C GLY A 121 -7.63 1.69 0.41
N ARG A 122 -6.58 1.45 -0.37
CA ARG A 122 -5.20 1.90 -0.09
C ARG A 122 -4.58 2.53 -1.32
N VAL A 123 -3.74 3.54 -1.10
CA VAL A 123 -2.94 4.17 -2.15
C VAL A 123 -1.48 4.08 -1.76
N MET A 124 -0.68 3.42 -2.59
CA MET A 124 0.77 3.38 -2.48
C MET A 124 1.39 4.24 -3.58
N LEU A 125 2.32 5.11 -3.19
CA LEU A 125 3.04 6.02 -4.07
C LEU A 125 4.54 5.73 -3.99
N ILE A 126 5.14 5.43 -5.14
CA ILE A 126 6.57 5.21 -5.31
C ILE A 126 7.15 6.41 -6.06
N SER A 127 8.19 7.02 -5.47
CA SER A 127 8.80 8.27 -5.95
C SER A 127 9.51 8.19 -7.31
N PHE A 128 9.69 6.99 -7.87
CA PHE A 128 10.44 6.74 -9.09
C PHE A 128 9.76 5.71 -9.99
N THR A 129 10.34 5.47 -11.18
CA THR A 129 9.70 4.66 -12.22
C THR A 129 9.69 3.16 -11.92
N ALA A 130 8.70 2.47 -12.46
CA ALA A 130 8.64 1.00 -12.49
C ALA A 130 9.51 0.38 -13.60
N ASP A 131 10.17 1.21 -14.42
CA ASP A 131 11.04 0.80 -15.51
C ASP A 131 12.51 1.14 -15.20
N THR A 132 13.40 0.89 -16.17
CA THR A 132 14.84 1.08 -16.00
C THR A 132 15.30 2.52 -16.24
N GLN A 133 14.38 3.46 -16.49
CA GLN A 133 14.74 4.85 -16.75
C GLN A 133 15.37 5.46 -15.50
N TRP A 134 14.73 5.35 -14.34
CA TRP A 134 15.18 6.03 -13.13
C TRP A 134 15.81 5.13 -12.08
N SER A 135 15.64 3.81 -12.17
CA SER A 135 16.23 2.86 -11.24
C SER A 135 16.70 1.59 -11.94
N ASP A 136 17.54 0.81 -11.27
CA ASP A 136 17.86 -0.55 -11.70
C ASP A 136 16.95 -1.61 -11.05
N TRP A 137 15.90 -1.21 -10.31
CA TRP A 137 15.02 -2.14 -9.58
C TRP A 137 14.39 -3.21 -10.48
N PRO A 138 13.90 -2.90 -11.70
CA PRO A 138 13.34 -3.93 -12.59
C PRO A 138 14.35 -4.98 -13.05
N LEU A 139 15.65 -4.72 -12.89
CA LEU A 139 16.72 -5.67 -13.18
C LEU A 139 17.09 -6.52 -11.95
N LYS A 140 16.53 -6.22 -10.77
CA LYS A 140 16.75 -6.99 -9.53
C LYS A 140 15.63 -8.02 -9.34
N PRO A 141 15.93 -9.17 -8.71
CA PRO A 141 14.92 -10.18 -8.42
C PRO A 141 13.90 -9.75 -7.34
N THR A 142 14.03 -8.56 -6.76
CA THR A 142 13.18 -8.10 -5.65
C THR A 142 11.95 -7.30 -6.09
N LEU A 143 11.92 -6.73 -7.30
CA LEU A 143 10.77 -5.93 -7.74
C LEU A 143 9.51 -6.79 -7.90
N LEU A 144 9.63 -7.95 -8.53
CA LEU A 144 8.46 -8.79 -8.81
C LEU A 144 7.86 -9.41 -7.54
N PRO A 145 8.65 -9.96 -6.59
CA PRO A 145 8.13 -10.37 -5.29
C PRO A 145 7.50 -9.21 -4.52
N PHE A 146 8.09 -8.00 -4.55
CA PHE A 146 7.50 -6.80 -3.95
C PHE A 146 6.11 -6.51 -4.54
N LEU A 147 5.98 -6.46 -5.87
CA LEU A 147 4.70 -6.22 -6.54
C LEU A 147 3.67 -7.31 -6.21
N HIS A 148 4.08 -8.58 -6.16
CA HIS A 148 3.21 -9.68 -5.75
C HIS A 148 2.71 -9.49 -4.31
N GLN A 149 3.60 -9.15 -3.38
CA GLN A 149 3.24 -8.90 -1.98
C GLN A 149 2.33 -7.68 -1.82
N VAL A 150 2.59 -6.61 -2.59
CA VAL A 150 1.72 -5.42 -2.61
C VAL A 150 0.32 -5.82 -3.09
N VAL A 151 0.20 -6.51 -4.22
CA VAL A 151 -1.10 -6.94 -4.76
C VAL A 151 -1.81 -7.87 -3.77
N LEU A 152 -1.13 -8.88 -3.22
CA LEU A 152 -1.73 -9.81 -2.25
C LEU A 152 -2.15 -9.11 -0.95
N GLY A 153 -1.28 -8.26 -0.41
CA GLY A 153 -1.56 -7.48 0.81
C GLY A 153 -2.69 -6.46 0.62
N MET A 154 -2.87 -5.96 -0.60
CA MET A 154 -3.96 -5.05 -0.98
C MET A 154 -5.28 -5.79 -1.28
N LEU A 155 -5.23 -7.00 -1.85
CA LEU A 155 -6.41 -7.84 -2.09
C LEU A 155 -7.06 -8.33 -0.79
N GLY A 156 -6.30 -8.33 0.31
CA GLY A 156 -6.84 -8.58 1.64
C GLY A 156 -7.87 -7.51 2.02
N LYS A 157 -9.16 -7.79 1.78
CA LYS A 157 -10.26 -7.14 2.51
C LYS A 157 -9.96 -7.37 3.99
N HIS A 158 -9.42 -6.36 4.66
CA HIS A 158 -9.03 -6.44 6.06
C HIS A 158 -10.28 -6.58 6.93
N GLY A 159 -10.73 -7.82 7.04
CA GLY A 159 -11.50 -8.39 8.12
C GLY A 159 -10.80 -9.68 8.60
N LEU A 160 -10.21 -10.47 7.70
CA LEU A 160 -9.53 -11.72 8.01
C LEU A 160 -8.04 -11.48 8.27
N GLY A 161 -7.61 -11.52 9.53
CA GLY A 161 -6.20 -11.48 9.92
C GLY A 161 -5.50 -12.84 9.75
N CYS A 162 -5.70 -13.54 8.63
CA CYS A 162 -5.13 -14.87 8.42
C CYS A 162 -4.42 -14.97 7.07
N ASP A 163 -3.09 -15.10 7.11
CA ASP A 163 -2.25 -15.42 5.94
C ASP A 163 -2.45 -16.88 5.45
N SER A 164 -3.10 -17.73 6.25
CA SER A 164 -3.46 -19.11 5.88
C SER A 164 -4.65 -19.60 6.70
N LEU A 165 -5.72 -20.02 6.02
CA LEU A 165 -6.88 -20.67 6.64
C LEU A 165 -6.72 -22.18 6.50
N LEU A 166 -6.26 -22.84 7.57
CA LEU A 166 -6.27 -24.30 7.65
C LEU A 166 -7.55 -24.77 8.37
N PRO A 167 -8.13 -25.92 8.00
CA PRO A 167 -9.26 -26.49 8.72
C PRO A 167 -8.93 -26.65 10.23
N GLY A 168 -9.81 -26.13 11.08
CA GLY A 168 -9.66 -26.19 12.54
C GLY A 168 -8.96 -24.99 13.19
N ILE A 169 -8.46 -24.01 12.42
CA ILE A 169 -7.94 -22.76 12.99
C ILE A 169 -9.10 -21.80 13.28
N PRO A 170 -9.21 -21.26 14.50
CA PRO A 170 -10.20 -20.22 14.79
C PRO A 170 -9.87 -18.97 13.96
N VAL A 171 -10.83 -18.54 13.16
CA VAL A 171 -10.70 -17.38 12.30
C VAL A 171 -11.30 -16.20 13.03
N SER A 172 -10.53 -15.12 13.28
CA SER A 172 -11.09 -13.90 13.85
C SER A 172 -11.29 -12.86 12.77
N VAL A 173 -12.51 -12.33 12.69
CA VAL A 173 -12.86 -11.26 11.75
C VAL A 173 -13.19 -9.98 12.51
N VAL A 174 -12.42 -8.93 12.25
CA VAL A 174 -12.72 -7.59 12.77
C VAL A 174 -13.62 -6.88 11.77
N LEU A 175 -14.92 -6.84 12.06
CA LEU A 175 -15.89 -6.10 11.26
C LEU A 175 -15.97 -4.65 11.76
N ARG A 176 -15.60 -3.68 10.89
CA ARG A 176 -15.63 -2.24 11.21
C ARG A 176 -16.75 -1.51 10.48
N GLU A 177 -17.96 -2.06 10.52
CA GLU A 177 -19.15 -1.45 9.92
C GLU A 177 -19.94 -0.64 10.96
N LYS A 178 -20.27 0.62 10.65
CA LYS A 178 -21.14 1.44 11.51
C LYS A 178 -22.58 0.96 11.37
N GLY A 179 -23.23 0.61 12.48
CA GLY A 179 -24.63 0.15 12.48
C GLY A 179 -24.83 -1.35 12.32
N LEU A 180 -23.78 -2.14 12.54
CA LEU A 180 -23.81 -3.61 12.49
C LEU A 180 -24.90 -4.18 13.43
N SER A 181 -25.97 -4.68 12.81
CA SER A 181 -27.15 -5.24 13.48
C SER A 181 -27.25 -6.75 13.33
N LYS A 182 -26.66 -7.32 12.28
CA LYS A 182 -26.74 -8.75 11.95
C LYS A 182 -25.47 -9.24 11.27
N VAL A 183 -24.96 -10.40 11.71
CA VAL A 183 -23.86 -11.13 11.05
C VAL A 183 -24.37 -12.52 10.70
N VAL A 184 -24.19 -12.93 9.45
CA VAL A 184 -24.60 -14.25 8.96
C VAL A 184 -23.40 -14.96 8.37
N LEU A 185 -23.10 -16.16 8.87
CA LEU A 185 -22.13 -17.07 8.29
C LEU A 185 -22.83 -17.95 7.27
N GLN A 186 -22.42 -17.88 6.01
CA GLN A 186 -22.92 -18.77 4.96
C GLN A 186 -21.85 -19.81 4.62
N PRO A 187 -21.94 -21.03 5.17
CA PRO A 187 -21.01 -22.11 4.83
C PRO A 187 -21.27 -22.61 3.41
N PRO A 188 -20.26 -23.24 2.76
CA PRO A 188 -20.43 -23.86 1.43
C PRO A 188 -21.51 -24.95 1.39
N SER A 189 -21.88 -25.52 2.54
CA SER A 189 -22.97 -26.50 2.72
C SER A 189 -24.38 -25.88 2.68
N GLY A 190 -24.49 -24.56 2.53
CA GLY A 190 -25.72 -23.87 2.13
C GLY A 190 -26.62 -23.37 3.27
N GLN A 191 -26.51 -23.89 4.49
CA GLN A 191 -27.30 -23.38 5.62
C GLN A 191 -26.65 -22.17 6.29
N ALA A 192 -27.22 -20.99 6.04
CA ALA A 192 -26.82 -19.75 6.70
C ALA A 192 -27.07 -19.84 8.22
N GLN A 193 -26.04 -19.52 9.00
CA GLN A 193 -26.09 -19.48 10.46
C GLN A 193 -25.91 -18.04 10.93
N GLU A 194 -26.85 -17.53 11.74
CA GLU A 194 -26.71 -16.22 12.36
C GLU A 194 -25.68 -16.29 13.49
N LEU A 195 -24.75 -15.33 13.52
CA LEU A 195 -23.70 -15.27 14.52
C LEU A 195 -24.00 -14.20 15.57
N PRO A 196 -23.80 -14.51 16.86
CA PRO A 196 -23.99 -13.53 17.93
C PRO A 196 -22.92 -12.44 17.84
N ILE A 197 -23.37 -11.18 17.78
CA ILE A 197 -22.47 -10.02 17.82
C ILE A 197 -22.06 -9.79 19.28
N ARG A 198 -20.85 -10.21 19.66
CA ARG A 198 -20.24 -9.84 20.94
C ARG A 198 -19.42 -8.55 20.76
N ARG A 199 -19.90 -7.46 21.35
CA ARG A 199 -19.18 -6.18 21.41
C ARG A 199 -18.25 -6.18 22.61
N GLU A 200 -17.15 -6.94 22.56
CA GLU A 200 -16.04 -6.71 23.50
C GLU A 200 -15.26 -5.46 23.06
N GLY A 201 -14.84 -4.65 24.03
CA GLY A 201 -14.06 -3.44 23.77
C GLY A 201 -12.92 -3.75 22.79
N SER A 202 -12.90 -3.03 21.67
CA SER A 202 -12.03 -3.26 20.50
C SER A 202 -12.34 -4.46 19.58
N GLY A 203 -13.61 -4.69 19.25
CA GLY A 203 -14.01 -5.16 17.90
C GLY A 203 -13.54 -6.55 17.45
N LEU A 204 -13.26 -7.46 18.38
CA LEU A 204 -12.91 -8.84 18.07
C LEU A 204 -14.14 -9.74 18.13
N LEU A 205 -14.43 -10.44 17.02
CA LEU A 205 -15.37 -11.55 16.99
C LEU A 205 -14.55 -12.84 17.08
N ASN A 206 -14.72 -13.58 18.18
CA ASN A 206 -14.09 -14.88 18.40
C ASN A 206 -14.99 -16.00 17.85
N PHE A 207 -14.41 -16.88 17.03
CA PHE A 207 -15.09 -18.04 16.48
C PHE A 207 -14.48 -19.30 17.09
N SER A 208 -15.31 -20.16 17.69
CA SER A 208 -14.95 -21.52 18.09
C SER A 208 -15.83 -22.49 17.30
N THR A 209 -15.22 -23.42 16.57
CA THR A 209 -15.90 -24.62 16.05
C THR A 209 -15.74 -25.74 17.06
#